data_AF-A0A9D5EM91-F1
#
_entry.id   AF-A0A9D5EM91-F1
#
_cell.length_a   1.000
_cell.length_b   1.000
_cell.length_c   1.000
_cell.angle_alpha   90.00
_cell.angle_beta   90.00
_cell.angle_gamma   90.00
#
_symmetry.space_group_name_H-M   'P 1'
#
loop_
_entity.id
_entity.type
_entity.pdbx_description
1 polymer ?
#
loop_
_entity_poly.entity_id
_entity_poly.type
_entity_poly.pdbx_seq_one_letter_code
_entity_poly.pdbx_strand_id
1 'polypeptide(L)'
;ALFLAGYLTTAIASELVTGHFVHAFLITFGLGGALYLAAVAWPGAPRVRDLSVAVTLAILYGIVWHGIRDSLARFRSWQLDGADERFYAQCQIGSTEMARKQLRGWPFDRLGPHRLPAEIPLRVSAAVAFLMGWWYFVIAALLTRDLPNVQLAGMLTPLLPLVLALGIVRTCLYAWGYAPPINLWGRIATFRWIIPGYDLPILLPLPAGIALLVAGARVIVEFGLSPLHAVPVLVALEIFLFLSIPPGLVRWRLTGNHRIVAGASSAGTELQQTP
;
A
#
# COMPACT_ATOMS: atom_id res chain seq x y z
N ALA A 1 -28.30 -8.50 3.75
CA ALA A 1 -26.85 -8.47 4.09
C ALA A 1 -25.98 -8.57 2.83
N LEU A 2 -25.85 -9.75 2.19
CA LEU A 2 -24.91 -10.00 1.08
C LEU A 2 -24.95 -8.96 -0.05
N PHE A 3 -26.13 -8.62 -0.58
CA PHE A 3 -26.27 -7.60 -1.64
C PHE A 3 -25.68 -6.24 -1.23
N LEU A 4 -25.96 -5.79 -0.01
CA LEU A 4 -25.46 -4.51 0.51
C LEU A 4 -23.94 -4.57 0.75
N ALA A 5 -23.40 -5.69 1.23
CA ALA A 5 -21.95 -5.87 1.35
C ALA A 5 -21.26 -5.82 -0.04
N GLY A 6 -21.84 -6.46 -1.06
CA GLY A 6 -21.34 -6.38 -2.44
C GLY A 6 -21.36 -4.94 -2.99
N TYR A 7 -22.44 -4.21 -2.75
CA TYR A 7 -22.55 -2.79 -3.11
C TYR A 7 -21.53 -1.90 -2.39
N LEU A 8 -21.28 -2.12 -1.10
CA LEU A 8 -20.27 -1.36 -0.35
C LEU A 8 -18.85 -1.67 -0.87
N THR A 9 -18.56 -2.91 -1.27
CA THR A 9 -17.27 -3.29 -1.87
C THR A 9 -17.05 -2.63 -3.23
N THR A 10 -18.05 -2.55 -4.10
CA THR A 10 -17.93 -1.82 -5.37
C THR A 10 -17.86 -0.30 -5.16
N ALA A 11 -18.55 0.23 -4.15
CA ALA A 11 -18.45 1.62 -3.75
C ALA A 11 -17.03 2.02 -3.29
N ILE A 12 -16.31 1.16 -2.56
CA ILE A 12 -14.90 1.42 -2.19
C ILE A 12 -14.05 1.68 -3.44
N ALA A 13 -14.18 0.87 -4.49
CA ALA A 13 -13.43 1.09 -5.74
C ALA A 13 -13.82 2.41 -6.41
N SER A 14 -15.11 2.76 -6.41
CA SER A 14 -15.62 4.04 -6.93
C SER A 14 -15.05 5.26 -6.18
N GLU A 15 -15.07 5.23 -4.84
CA GLU A 15 -14.54 6.31 -4.00
C GLU A 15 -13.01 6.44 -4.10
N LEU A 16 -12.28 5.34 -4.35
CA LEU A 16 -10.84 5.38 -4.63
C LEU A 16 -10.53 6.03 -6.00
N VAL A 17 -11.33 5.73 -7.04
CA VAL A 17 -11.16 6.33 -8.38
C VAL A 17 -11.52 7.82 -8.40
N THR A 18 -12.52 8.24 -7.62
CA THR A 18 -12.89 9.67 -7.45
C THR A 18 -11.96 10.44 -6.50
N GLY A 19 -10.99 9.78 -5.86
CA GLY A 19 -10.03 10.39 -4.95
C GLY A 19 -10.57 10.69 -3.55
N HIS A 20 -11.72 10.12 -3.17
CA HIS A 20 -12.35 10.23 -1.86
C HIS A 20 -11.84 9.18 -0.88
N PHE A 21 -10.52 9.16 -0.70
CA PHE A 21 -9.81 8.19 0.13
C PHE A 21 -10.40 8.05 1.54
N VAL A 22 -10.83 9.16 2.17
CA VAL A 22 -11.42 9.12 3.53
C VAL A 22 -12.70 8.27 3.57
N HIS A 23 -13.61 8.42 2.60
CA HIS A 23 -14.81 7.59 2.51
C HIS A 23 -14.42 6.13 2.27
N ALA A 24 -13.56 5.87 1.29
CA ALA A 24 -13.06 4.52 1.02
C ALA A 24 -12.47 3.84 2.27
N PHE A 25 -11.64 4.55 3.05
CA PHE A 25 -11.11 4.05 4.32
C PHE A 25 -12.23 3.74 5.32
N LEU A 26 -13.13 4.69 5.60
CA LEU A 26 -14.23 4.50 6.55
C LEU A 26 -15.13 3.30 6.20
N ILE A 27 -15.45 3.13 4.91
CA ILE A 27 -16.24 1.99 4.42
C ILE A 27 -15.46 0.68 4.62
N THR A 28 -14.17 0.67 4.29
CA THR A 28 -13.33 -0.54 4.41
C THR A 28 -13.07 -0.93 5.87
N PHE A 29 -12.94 0.03 6.79
CA PHE A 29 -12.91 -0.23 8.23
C PHE A 29 -14.25 -0.80 8.72
N GLY A 30 -15.36 -0.13 8.41
CA GLY A 30 -16.67 -0.53 8.90
C GLY A 30 -17.16 -1.85 8.32
N LEU A 31 -16.75 -2.24 7.10
CA LEU A 31 -17.01 -3.59 6.57
C LEU A 31 -16.31 -4.67 7.42
N GLY A 32 -15.05 -4.45 7.82
CA GLY A 32 -14.36 -5.32 8.78
C GLY A 32 -15.06 -5.36 10.14
N GLY A 33 -15.58 -4.22 10.61
CA GLY A 33 -16.39 -4.13 11.83
C GLY A 33 -17.71 -4.88 11.75
N ALA A 34 -18.45 -4.74 10.65
CA ALA A 34 -19.69 -5.48 10.41
C ALA A 34 -19.45 -7.00 10.34
N LEU A 35 -18.34 -7.43 9.73
CA LEU A 35 -17.93 -8.84 9.70
C LEU A 35 -17.56 -9.36 11.09
N TYR A 36 -16.79 -8.60 11.88
CA TYR A 36 -16.44 -8.94 13.25
C TYR A 36 -17.69 -9.03 14.17
N LEU A 37 -18.62 -8.07 14.05
CA LEU A 37 -19.89 -8.08 14.78
C LEU A 37 -20.76 -9.29 14.38
N ALA A 38 -20.83 -9.61 13.09
CA ALA A 38 -21.63 -10.73 12.57
C ALA A 38 -21.12 -12.11 13.00
N ALA A 39 -19.81 -12.24 13.24
CA ALA A 39 -19.18 -13.54 13.43
C ALA A 39 -18.57 -13.77 14.82
N VAL A 40 -18.15 -12.73 15.55
CA VAL A 40 -17.35 -12.88 16.78
C VAL A 40 -18.04 -12.27 18.01
N ALA A 41 -18.55 -11.04 17.92
CA ALA A 41 -18.87 -10.24 19.11
C ALA A 41 -20.01 -10.78 20.00
N TRP A 42 -20.99 -11.52 19.46
CA TRP A 42 -22.24 -11.85 20.16
C TRP A 42 -22.71 -13.31 19.96
N PRO A 43 -21.97 -14.32 20.44
CA PRO A 43 -22.30 -15.73 20.21
C PRO A 43 -23.63 -16.16 20.85
N GLY A 44 -23.97 -15.60 22.02
CA GLY A 44 -25.20 -15.94 22.76
C GLY A 44 -26.43 -15.07 22.47
N ALA A 45 -26.31 -14.02 21.65
CA ALA A 45 -27.34 -12.99 21.50
C ALA A 45 -27.63 -12.64 20.02
N PRO A 46 -28.22 -13.56 19.23
CA PRO A 46 -28.39 -13.39 17.78
C PRO A 46 -29.20 -12.13 17.40
N ARG A 47 -30.22 -11.76 18.19
CA ARG A 47 -30.98 -10.52 17.93
C ARG A 47 -30.13 -9.25 18.07
N VAL A 48 -29.26 -9.18 19.08
CA VAL A 48 -28.35 -8.04 19.29
C VAL A 48 -27.30 -7.99 18.19
N ARG A 49 -26.74 -9.15 17.86
CA ARG A 49 -25.80 -9.35 16.75
C ARG A 49 -26.37 -8.80 15.44
N ASP A 50 -27.52 -9.32 15.02
CA ASP A 50 -28.11 -9.03 13.72
C ASP A 50 -28.53 -7.55 13.62
N LEU A 51 -29.03 -6.96 14.72
CA LEU A 51 -29.28 -5.53 14.84
C LEU A 51 -28.00 -4.69 14.72
N SER A 52 -26.92 -5.05 15.43
CA SER A 52 -25.65 -4.31 15.38
C SER A 52 -25.02 -4.31 13.99
N VAL A 53 -25.13 -5.42 13.27
CA VAL A 53 -24.70 -5.56 11.87
C VAL A 53 -25.57 -4.71 10.95
N ALA A 54 -26.90 -4.75 11.11
CA ALA A 54 -27.82 -3.95 10.31
C ALA A 54 -27.59 -2.43 10.49
N VAL A 55 -27.40 -1.97 11.74
CA VAL A 55 -27.08 -0.57 12.06
C VAL A 55 -25.73 -0.17 11.45
N THR A 56 -24.69 -1.01 11.59
CA THR A 56 -23.37 -0.73 11.00
C THR A 56 -23.44 -0.60 9.49
N LEU A 57 -24.13 -1.53 8.81
CA LEU A 57 -24.31 -1.49 7.35
C LEU A 57 -25.15 -0.28 6.89
N ALA A 58 -26.15 0.15 7.67
CA ALA A 58 -26.93 1.35 7.38
C ALA A 58 -26.10 2.63 7.50
N ILE A 59 -25.23 2.73 8.51
CA ILE A 59 -24.28 3.85 8.65
C ILE A 59 -23.32 3.89 7.46
N LEU A 60 -22.75 2.74 7.06
CA LEU A 60 -21.86 2.66 5.90
C LEU A 60 -22.56 3.02 4.58
N TYR A 61 -23.82 2.61 4.40
CA TYR A 61 -24.63 3.04 3.28
C TYR A 61 -24.84 4.57 3.28
N GLY A 62 -25.07 5.19 4.44
CA GLY A 62 -25.14 6.64 4.59
C GLY A 62 -23.84 7.34 4.19
N ILE A 63 -22.67 6.79 4.57
CA ILE A 63 -21.35 7.30 4.18
C ILE A 63 -21.15 7.21 2.67
N VAL A 64 -21.47 6.07 2.04
CA VAL A 64 -21.42 5.90 0.57
C VAL A 64 -22.37 6.84 -0.15
N TRP A 65 -23.61 6.98 0.34
CA TRP A 65 -24.59 7.89 -0.23
C TRP A 65 -24.09 9.33 -0.20
N HIS A 66 -23.48 9.77 0.91
CA HIS A 66 -22.88 11.09 1.02
C HIS A 66 -21.67 11.26 0.09
N GLY A 67 -20.74 10.30 0.04
CA GLY A 67 -19.58 10.31 -0.85
C GLY A 67 -19.95 10.39 -2.33
N ILE A 68 -20.96 9.62 -2.77
CA ILE A 68 -21.51 9.67 -4.12
C ILE A 68 -22.21 11.02 -4.37
N ARG A 69 -22.99 11.54 -3.41
CA ARG A 69 -23.66 12.85 -3.56
C ARG A 69 -22.66 14.00 -3.67
N ASP A 70 -21.59 13.96 -2.89
CA ASP A 70 -20.48 14.91 -2.95
C ASP A 70 -19.67 14.80 -4.25
N SER A 71 -19.47 13.56 -4.73
CA SER A 71 -18.86 13.29 -6.04
C SER A 71 -19.71 13.91 -7.15
N LEU A 72 -21.02 13.67 -7.13
CA LEU A 72 -21.98 14.20 -8.11
C LEU A 72 -22.16 15.72 -7.99
N ALA A 73 -22.06 16.30 -6.80
CA ALA A 73 -22.10 17.75 -6.61
C ALA A 73 -20.85 18.42 -7.22
N ARG A 74 -19.66 17.84 -7.00
CA ARG A 74 -18.42 18.26 -7.66
C ARG A 74 -18.47 18.06 -9.18
N PHE A 75 -19.09 16.96 -9.64
CA PHE A 75 -19.35 16.70 -11.05
C PHE A 75 -20.29 17.75 -11.65
N ARG A 76 -21.31 18.22 -10.90
CA ARG A 76 -22.21 19.29 -11.33
C ARG A 76 -21.53 20.66 -11.42
N SER A 77 -20.43 20.87 -10.69
CA SER A 77 -19.54 22.02 -10.86
C SER A 77 -18.53 21.86 -12.01
N TRP A 78 -18.64 20.83 -12.86
CA TRP A 78 -18.06 20.89 -14.20
C TRP A 78 -18.81 21.93 -15.05
N GLN A 79 -18.37 23.18 -14.93
CA GLN A 79 -17.94 23.85 -16.16
C GLN A 79 -16.82 22.97 -16.76
N LEU A 80 -16.79 22.80 -18.08
CA LEU A 80 -15.76 22.01 -18.79
C LEU A 80 -14.36 22.67 -18.79
N ASP A 81 -14.12 23.53 -17.80
CA ASP A 81 -12.92 24.31 -17.57
C ASP A 81 -11.85 23.44 -16.88
N GLY A 82 -11.25 22.55 -17.65
CA GLY A 82 -9.93 21.99 -17.36
C GLY A 82 -9.85 20.87 -16.31
N ALA A 83 -10.87 20.60 -15.48
CA ALA A 83 -10.84 19.50 -14.51
C ALA A 83 -11.10 18.13 -15.16
N ASP A 84 -12.09 18.09 -16.06
CA ASP A 84 -12.42 16.93 -16.89
C ASP A 84 -11.30 16.69 -17.93
N GLU A 85 -10.83 17.80 -18.53
CA GLU A 85 -9.62 17.83 -19.34
C GLU A 85 -8.41 17.26 -18.59
N ARG A 86 -8.29 17.40 -17.25
CA ARG A 86 -7.21 16.73 -16.49
C ARG A 86 -7.40 15.24 -16.29
N PHE A 87 -8.62 14.69 -16.28
CA PHE A 87 -8.82 13.24 -16.17
C PHE A 87 -8.71 12.58 -17.54
N TYR A 88 -9.41 13.11 -18.55
CA TYR A 88 -9.22 12.68 -19.93
C TYR A 88 -7.81 12.93 -20.41
N ALA A 89 -7.18 14.05 -20.08
CA ALA A 89 -5.76 14.21 -20.29
C ALA A 89 -4.90 13.48 -19.26
N GLN A 90 -5.34 12.87 -18.17
CA GLN A 90 -4.46 11.92 -17.45
C GLN A 90 -4.48 10.53 -18.11
N CYS A 91 -5.58 10.14 -18.74
CA CYS A 91 -5.65 8.97 -19.61
C CYS A 91 -4.97 9.20 -20.99
N GLN A 92 -5.17 10.36 -21.62
CA GLN A 92 -4.48 10.77 -22.84
C GLN A 92 -3.06 11.26 -22.58
N ILE A 93 -2.67 11.76 -21.40
CA ILE A 93 -1.24 11.86 -21.02
C ILE A 93 -0.74 10.44 -20.80
N GLY A 94 -1.51 9.51 -20.23
CA GLY A 94 -1.19 8.08 -20.30
C GLY A 94 -0.68 7.64 -21.68
N SER A 95 -1.42 7.90 -22.77
CA SER A 95 -0.97 7.55 -24.13
C SER A 95 0.00 8.54 -24.79
N THR A 96 -0.13 9.85 -24.58
CA THR A 96 0.71 10.90 -25.22
C THR A 96 2.00 11.22 -24.47
N GLU A 97 2.09 10.95 -23.17
CA GLU A 97 3.36 10.82 -22.45
C GLU A 97 4.05 9.52 -22.82
N MET A 98 3.35 8.39 -23.03
CA MET A 98 3.98 7.19 -23.60
C MET A 98 4.56 7.49 -25.00
N ALA A 99 3.79 8.15 -25.87
CA ALA A 99 4.27 8.59 -27.19
C ALA A 99 5.40 9.65 -27.09
N ARG A 100 5.31 10.63 -26.19
CA ARG A 100 6.40 11.60 -25.93
C ARG A 100 7.63 10.95 -25.30
N LYS A 101 7.50 9.86 -24.54
CA LYS A 101 8.62 9.07 -24.00
C LYS A 101 9.31 8.29 -25.12
N GLN A 102 8.54 7.69 -26.04
CA GLN A 102 9.09 7.11 -27.27
C GLN A 102 9.83 8.18 -28.11
N LEU A 103 9.27 9.38 -28.26
CA LEU A 103 9.88 10.48 -29.05
C LEU A 103 11.15 11.10 -28.42
N ARG A 104 11.32 11.05 -27.09
CA ARG A 104 12.48 11.67 -26.42
C ARG A 104 13.74 10.81 -26.44
N GLY A 105 13.59 9.52 -26.70
CA GLY A 105 14.70 8.56 -26.66
C GLY A 105 15.31 8.38 -25.26
N TRP A 106 16.21 7.40 -25.16
CA TRP A 106 17.07 7.25 -24.00
C TRP A 106 18.22 8.28 -24.06
N PRO A 107 18.66 8.89 -22.95
CA PRO A 107 18.21 8.76 -21.56
C PRO A 107 17.17 9.81 -21.13
N PHE A 108 16.68 10.64 -22.04
CA PHE A 108 15.77 11.75 -21.72
C PHE A 108 14.36 11.29 -21.31
N ASP A 109 13.99 10.05 -21.63
CA ASP A 109 12.82 9.35 -21.07
C ASP A 109 12.86 9.27 -19.53
N ARG A 110 14.06 9.17 -18.91
CA ARG A 110 14.23 9.09 -17.45
C ARG A 110 14.59 10.41 -16.79
N LEU A 111 15.27 11.30 -17.51
CA LEU A 111 15.68 12.61 -17.01
C LEU A 111 14.65 13.71 -17.24
N GLY A 112 13.69 13.51 -18.14
CA GLY A 112 12.65 14.51 -18.43
C GLY A 112 11.78 14.81 -17.21
N PRO A 113 11.20 16.03 -17.10
CA PRO A 113 10.38 16.48 -15.98
C PRO A 113 9.07 15.69 -15.88
N HIS A 114 9.17 14.47 -15.37
CA HIS A 114 8.04 13.66 -14.97
C HIS A 114 7.38 14.31 -13.77
N ARG A 115 6.06 14.10 -13.64
CA ARG A 115 5.45 14.08 -12.31
C ARG A 115 6.10 12.92 -11.56
N LEU A 116 7.14 13.25 -10.78
CA LEU A 116 7.75 12.34 -9.83
C LEU A 116 6.62 11.70 -9.01
N PRO A 117 6.60 10.36 -8.83
CA PRO A 117 5.49 9.69 -8.18
C PRO A 117 5.30 10.33 -6.81
N ALA A 118 4.12 10.90 -6.57
CA ALA A 118 3.87 11.74 -5.41
C ALA A 118 4.30 10.99 -4.14
N GLU A 119 5.14 11.64 -3.31
CA GLU A 119 5.57 11.02 -2.06
C GLU A 119 4.31 10.71 -1.23
N ILE A 120 4.17 9.46 -0.80
CA ILE A 120 3.00 9.03 -0.03
C ILE A 120 3.01 9.84 1.27
N PRO A 121 2.01 10.71 1.51
CA PRO A 121 2.04 11.57 2.69
C PRO A 121 1.87 10.69 3.93
N LEU A 122 2.62 11.01 4.99
CA LEU A 122 2.69 10.20 6.22
C LEU A 122 1.31 9.81 6.80
N ARG A 123 0.31 10.69 6.65
CA ARG A 123 -1.09 10.45 7.05
C ARG A 123 -1.74 9.30 6.29
N VAL A 124 -1.47 9.17 4.99
CA VAL A 124 -1.95 8.06 4.15
C VAL A 124 -1.19 6.78 4.50
N SER A 125 0.13 6.84 4.70
CA SER A 125 0.91 5.69 5.18
C SER A 125 0.36 5.14 6.51
N ALA A 126 0.03 6.02 7.45
CA ALA A 126 -0.59 5.66 8.73
C ALA A 126 -2.00 5.07 8.56
N ALA A 127 -2.84 5.65 7.68
CA ALA A 127 -4.19 5.14 7.42
C ALA A 127 -4.18 3.74 6.77
N VAL A 128 -3.30 3.52 5.78
CA VAL A 128 -3.10 2.20 5.14
C VAL A 128 -2.60 1.19 6.17
N ALA A 129 -1.57 1.54 6.96
CA ALA A 129 -1.02 0.69 7.99
C ALA A 129 -2.07 0.27 9.03
N PHE A 130 -2.82 1.22 9.56
CA PHE A 130 -3.88 0.95 10.53
C PHE A 130 -5.01 0.09 9.93
N LEU A 131 -5.37 0.31 8.66
CA LEU A 131 -6.38 -0.50 7.96
C LEU A 131 -5.92 -1.96 7.80
N MET A 132 -4.65 -2.17 7.44
CA MET A 132 -4.09 -3.51 7.28
C MET A 132 -3.98 -4.25 8.61
N GLY A 133 -3.56 -3.58 9.68
CA GLY A 133 -3.61 -4.13 11.04
C GLY A 133 -5.04 -4.49 11.47
N TRP A 134 -6.01 -3.61 11.21
CA TRP A 134 -7.42 -3.87 11.48
C TRP A 134 -7.97 -5.10 10.76
N TRP A 135 -7.69 -5.26 9.46
CA TRP A 135 -8.10 -6.46 8.74
C TRP A 135 -7.39 -7.72 9.24
N TYR A 136 -6.12 -7.60 9.65
CA TYR A 136 -5.43 -8.71 10.32
C TYR A 136 -6.11 -9.11 11.63
N PHE A 137 -6.53 -8.15 12.47
CA PHE A 137 -7.32 -8.40 13.68
C PHE A 137 -8.64 -9.12 13.36
N VAL A 138 -9.41 -8.62 12.38
CA VAL A 138 -10.70 -9.21 12.00
C VAL A 138 -10.51 -10.66 11.51
N ILE A 139 -9.54 -10.90 10.63
CA ILE A 139 -9.24 -12.25 10.11
C ILE A 139 -8.73 -13.18 11.22
N ALA A 140 -7.82 -12.70 12.08
CA ALA A 140 -7.34 -13.48 13.22
C ALA A 140 -8.49 -13.87 14.16
N ALA A 141 -9.35 -12.91 14.54
CA ALA A 141 -10.49 -13.15 15.42
C ALA A 141 -11.48 -14.19 14.85
N LEU A 142 -11.72 -14.16 13.54
CA LEU A 142 -12.52 -15.17 12.83
C LEU A 142 -11.88 -16.56 12.93
N LEU A 143 -10.59 -16.68 12.62
CA LEU A 143 -9.87 -17.96 12.63
C LEU A 143 -9.69 -18.53 14.05
N THR A 144 -9.47 -17.68 15.06
CA THR A 144 -9.34 -18.12 16.46
C THR A 144 -10.65 -18.56 17.10
N ARG A 145 -11.79 -18.15 16.54
CA ARG A 145 -13.11 -18.45 17.12
C ARG A 145 -13.34 -19.96 17.28
N ASP A 146 -12.99 -20.72 16.25
CA ASP A 146 -13.20 -22.16 16.18
C ASP A 146 -11.93 -22.95 16.58
N LEU A 147 -10.81 -22.24 16.78
CA LEU A 147 -9.49 -22.79 17.14
C LEU A 147 -9.01 -22.17 18.47
N PRO A 148 -9.47 -22.68 19.63
CA PRO A 148 -9.16 -22.07 20.93
C PRO A 148 -7.68 -22.09 21.30
N ASN A 149 -6.87 -22.91 20.62
CA ASN A 149 -5.44 -23.10 20.85
C ASN A 149 -4.55 -22.46 19.77
N VAL A 150 -4.97 -21.36 19.13
CA VAL A 150 -4.07 -20.57 18.26
C VAL A 150 -2.99 -19.91 19.12
N GLN A 151 -1.82 -20.55 19.13
CA GLN A 151 -0.64 -20.07 19.83
C GLN A 151 -0.10 -18.80 19.17
N LEU A 152 0.61 -17.97 19.95
CA LEU A 152 1.33 -16.78 19.47
C LEU A 152 2.20 -17.10 18.24
N ALA A 153 2.88 -18.26 18.23
CA ALA A 153 3.67 -18.73 17.10
C ALA A 153 2.84 -18.77 15.79
N GLY A 154 1.62 -19.31 15.82
CA GLY A 154 0.74 -19.36 14.65
C GLY A 154 0.36 -17.97 14.12
N MET A 155 0.15 -16.99 15.01
CA MET A 155 -0.12 -15.60 14.63
C MET A 155 1.11 -14.84 14.14
N LEU A 156 2.33 -15.23 14.53
CA LEU A 156 3.58 -14.59 14.09
C LEU A 156 4.13 -15.21 12.79
N THR A 157 3.87 -16.49 12.51
CA THR A 157 4.31 -17.19 11.29
C THR A 157 4.11 -16.41 9.98
N PRO A 158 2.93 -15.80 9.69
CA PRO A 158 2.74 -15.06 8.44
C PRO A 158 3.45 -13.69 8.39
N LEU A 159 4.00 -13.20 9.51
CA LEU A 159 4.65 -11.88 9.54
C LEU A 159 6.04 -11.89 8.89
N LEU A 160 6.81 -12.96 9.04
CA LEU A 160 8.11 -13.07 8.37
C LEU A 160 7.99 -13.01 6.83
N PRO A 161 7.14 -13.81 6.15
CA PRO A 161 6.97 -13.67 4.70
C PRO A 161 6.35 -12.33 4.30
N LEU A 162 5.53 -11.69 5.15
CA LEU A 162 5.03 -10.32 4.91
C LEU A 162 6.18 -9.29 4.89
N VAL A 163 7.05 -9.30 5.90
CA VAL A 163 8.24 -8.42 5.98
C VAL A 163 9.17 -8.63 4.79
N LEU A 164 9.42 -9.89 4.41
CA LEU A 164 10.21 -10.23 3.22
C LEU A 164 9.55 -9.72 1.94
N ALA A 165 8.24 -9.93 1.76
CA ALA A 165 7.50 -9.48 0.58
C ALA A 165 7.49 -7.94 0.46
N LEU A 166 7.28 -7.21 1.56
CA LEU A 166 7.34 -5.74 1.59
C LEU A 166 8.74 -5.24 1.22
N GLY A 167 9.80 -5.87 1.73
CA GLY A 167 11.18 -5.56 1.37
C GLY A 167 11.52 -5.83 -0.08
N ILE A 168 11.05 -6.95 -0.64
CA ILE A 168 11.23 -7.31 -2.06
C ILE A 168 10.48 -6.31 -2.95
N VAL A 169 9.19 -6.05 -2.70
CA VAL A 169 8.38 -5.09 -3.47
C VAL A 169 9.01 -3.71 -3.45
N ARG A 170 9.43 -3.23 -2.26
CA ARG A 170 10.14 -1.95 -2.13
C ARG A 170 11.46 -1.96 -2.90
N THR A 171 12.28 -3.00 -2.78
CA THR A 171 13.54 -3.12 -3.53
C THR A 171 13.31 -3.06 -5.05
N CYS A 172 12.32 -3.79 -5.56
CA CYS A 172 11.95 -3.78 -6.98
C CYS A 172 11.51 -2.39 -7.47
N LEU A 173 10.68 -1.67 -6.69
CA LEU A 173 10.21 -0.32 -7.05
C LEU A 173 11.33 0.72 -7.11
N TYR A 174 12.38 0.56 -6.29
CA TYR A 174 13.55 1.43 -6.30
C TYR A 174 14.53 1.04 -7.42
N ALA A 175 14.81 -0.25 -7.60
CA ALA A 175 15.70 -0.75 -8.66
C ALA A 175 15.12 -0.61 -10.08
N TRP A 176 13.83 -0.33 -10.25
CA TRP A 176 13.18 -0.29 -11.57
C TRP A 176 13.72 0.81 -12.51
N GLY A 177 14.63 0.43 -13.40
CA GLY A 177 15.34 1.32 -14.33
C GLY A 177 16.60 1.98 -13.75
N TYR A 178 17.11 1.48 -12.63
CA TYR A 178 18.29 2.00 -11.95
C TYR A 178 19.24 0.86 -11.56
N ALA A 179 20.52 1.04 -11.81
CA ALA A 179 21.57 0.07 -11.48
C ALA A 179 22.55 0.65 -10.45
N PRO A 180 23.21 -0.21 -9.65
CA PRO A 180 24.31 0.23 -8.80
C PRO A 180 25.45 0.82 -9.65
N PRO A 181 26.24 1.77 -9.13
CA PRO A 181 27.33 2.39 -9.89
C PRO A 181 28.50 1.41 -10.11
N ILE A 182 28.62 0.39 -9.26
CA ILE A 182 29.58 -0.70 -9.36
C ILE A 182 28.80 -2.03 -9.31
N ASN A 183 29.13 -2.97 -10.20
CA ASN A 183 28.53 -4.32 -10.18
C ASN A 183 28.99 -5.12 -8.94
N LEU A 184 28.36 -6.29 -8.68
CA LEU A 184 28.66 -7.08 -7.48
C LEU A 184 30.16 -7.46 -7.38
N TRP A 185 30.77 -7.85 -8.50
CA TRP A 185 32.19 -8.19 -8.56
C TRP A 185 33.11 -7.00 -8.22
N GLY A 186 32.82 -5.81 -8.74
CA GLY A 186 33.56 -4.61 -8.42
C GLY A 186 33.37 -4.16 -6.96
N ARG A 187 32.22 -4.43 -6.33
CA ARG A 187 32.02 -4.20 -4.88
C ARG A 187 32.94 -5.10 -4.05
N ILE A 188 33.01 -6.39 -4.40
CA ILE A 188 33.90 -7.36 -3.76
C ILE A 188 35.37 -6.93 -3.94
N ALA A 189 35.80 -6.67 -5.18
CA ALA A 189 37.17 -6.30 -5.50
C ALA A 189 37.64 -4.96 -4.89
N THR A 190 36.72 -4.01 -4.66
CA THR A 190 37.04 -2.73 -4.01
C THR A 190 36.73 -2.71 -2.50
N PHE A 191 36.29 -3.85 -1.93
CA PHE A 191 35.79 -3.96 -0.56
C PHE A 191 34.64 -3.00 -0.19
N ARG A 192 33.95 -2.43 -1.20
CA ARG A 192 32.80 -1.51 -1.05
C ARG A 192 31.49 -2.27 -1.11
N TRP A 193 31.27 -3.13 -0.12
CA TRP A 193 30.06 -3.96 0.02
C TRP A 193 28.78 -3.12 0.01
N ILE A 194 28.77 -2.02 0.76
CA ILE A 194 27.67 -1.05 0.87
C ILE A 194 28.09 0.25 0.17
N ILE A 195 27.23 0.75 -0.71
CA ILE A 195 27.37 2.00 -1.45
C ILE A 195 26.39 3.03 -0.83
N PRO A 196 26.90 4.03 -0.09
CA PRO A 196 26.07 5.07 0.51
C PRO A 196 25.18 5.76 -0.52
N GLY A 197 23.92 5.98 -0.16
CA GLY A 197 22.90 6.58 -1.03
C GLY A 197 22.24 5.60 -2.02
N TYR A 198 22.94 4.57 -2.51
CA TYR A 198 22.31 3.56 -3.38
C TYR A 198 21.60 2.46 -2.57
N ASP A 199 22.33 1.76 -1.69
CA ASP A 199 21.81 0.56 -1.02
C ASP A 199 20.84 0.86 0.13
N LEU A 200 20.82 2.10 0.64
CA LEU A 200 20.07 2.46 1.84
C LEU A 200 18.57 2.05 1.82
N PRO A 201 17.76 2.37 0.80
CA PRO A 201 16.35 1.94 0.76
C PRO A 201 16.13 0.45 0.50
N ILE A 202 17.19 -0.31 0.17
CA ILE A 202 17.16 -1.76 -0.05
C ILE A 202 17.53 -2.47 1.25
N LEU A 203 18.65 -2.06 1.86
CA LEU A 203 19.24 -2.70 3.05
C LEU A 203 18.61 -2.24 4.37
N LEU A 204 17.98 -1.06 4.45
CA LEU A 204 17.43 -0.58 5.72
C LEU A 204 16.05 -1.19 6.09
N PRO A 205 15.08 -1.36 5.17
CA PRO A 205 13.73 -1.81 5.55
C PRO A 205 13.69 -3.24 6.09
N LEU A 206 14.46 -4.17 5.51
CA LEU A 206 14.43 -5.58 5.91
C LEU A 206 14.97 -5.82 7.34
N PRO A 207 16.17 -5.35 7.74
CA PRO A 207 16.64 -5.47 9.12
C PRO A 207 15.78 -4.67 10.10
N ALA A 208 15.25 -3.50 9.70
CA ALA A 208 14.38 -2.71 10.56
C ALA A 208 13.06 -3.44 10.86
N GLY A 209 12.43 -4.06 9.85
CA GLY A 209 11.24 -4.91 10.04
C GLY A 209 11.55 -6.20 10.80
N ILE A 210 12.66 -6.88 10.52
CA ILE A 210 13.06 -8.06 11.31
C ILE A 210 13.31 -7.68 12.79
N ALA A 211 13.95 -6.55 13.06
CA ALA A 211 14.17 -6.06 14.42
C ALA A 211 12.86 -5.67 15.11
N LEU A 212 11.94 -5.01 14.40
CA LEU A 212 10.61 -4.65 14.91
C LEU A 212 9.77 -5.89 15.21
N LEU A 213 9.73 -6.88 14.31
CA LEU A 213 9.07 -8.16 14.51
C LEU A 213 9.60 -8.91 15.74
N VAL A 214 10.92 -9.03 15.88
CA VAL A 214 11.57 -9.71 17.03
C VAL A 214 11.34 -8.95 18.33
N ALA A 215 11.51 -7.63 18.35
CA ALA A 215 11.29 -6.80 19.53
C ALA A 215 9.80 -6.77 19.93
N GLY A 216 8.90 -6.66 18.97
CA GLY A 216 7.46 -6.72 19.18
C GLY A 216 6.99 -8.06 19.73
N ALA A 217 7.45 -9.17 19.16
CA ALA A 217 7.18 -10.51 19.68
C ALA A 217 7.69 -10.68 21.12
N ARG A 218 8.89 -10.15 21.43
CA ARG A 218 9.45 -10.15 22.78
C ARG A 218 8.59 -9.33 23.77
N VAL A 219 8.19 -8.12 23.40
CA VAL A 219 7.29 -7.27 24.21
C VAL A 219 5.95 -7.96 24.48
N ILE A 220 5.38 -8.65 23.48
CA ILE A 220 4.12 -9.41 23.64
C ILE A 220 4.28 -10.49 24.71
N VAL A 221 5.39 -11.22 24.72
CA VAL A 221 5.66 -12.28 25.70
C VAL A 221 5.98 -11.70 27.09
N GLU A 222 6.89 -10.73 27.19
CA GLU A 222 7.36 -10.16 28.47
C GLU A 222 6.25 -9.45 29.24
N PHE A 223 5.32 -8.78 28.56
CA PHE A 223 4.18 -8.08 29.18
C PHE A 223 2.89 -8.92 29.20
N GLY A 224 2.92 -10.18 28.76
CA GLY A 224 1.74 -11.06 28.74
C GLY A 224 0.59 -10.53 27.89
N LEU A 225 0.88 -9.77 26.83
CA LEU A 225 -0.14 -9.13 26.00
C LEU A 225 -0.91 -10.18 25.20
N SER A 226 -2.23 -9.99 25.08
CA SER A 226 -3.09 -10.85 24.26
C SER A 226 -2.61 -10.85 22.80
N PRO A 227 -2.17 -11.99 22.23
CA PRO A 227 -1.66 -12.07 20.87
C PRO A 227 -2.67 -11.57 19.84
N LEU A 228 -3.96 -11.87 20.06
CA LEU A 228 -5.08 -11.45 19.23
C LEU A 228 -5.14 -9.94 19.03
N HIS A 229 -4.71 -9.14 20.02
CA HIS A 229 -4.76 -7.68 19.96
C HIS A 229 -3.41 -7.07 19.59
N ALA A 230 -2.31 -7.63 20.09
CA ALA A 230 -0.98 -7.05 19.93
C ALA A 230 -0.33 -7.37 18.57
N VAL A 231 -0.57 -8.55 18.00
CA VAL A 231 -0.03 -8.91 16.67
C VAL A 231 -0.62 -8.02 15.54
N PRO A 232 -1.92 -7.69 15.51
CA PRO A 232 -2.46 -6.67 14.60
C PRO A 232 -1.79 -5.29 14.68
N VAL A 233 -1.43 -4.84 15.89
CA VAL A 233 -0.70 -3.58 16.09
C VAL A 233 0.71 -3.69 15.50
N LEU A 234 1.38 -4.83 15.69
CA LEU A 234 2.68 -5.11 15.08
C LEU A 234 2.60 -5.11 13.54
N VAL A 235 1.56 -5.71 12.94
CA VAL A 235 1.29 -5.64 11.49
C VAL A 235 1.15 -4.20 10.99
N ALA A 236 0.40 -3.36 11.72
CA ALA A 236 0.28 -1.95 11.38
C ALA A 236 1.64 -1.24 11.47
N LEU A 237 2.42 -1.47 12.52
CA LEU A 237 3.74 -0.86 12.69
C LEU A 237 4.73 -1.28 11.59
N GLU A 238 4.74 -2.56 11.19
CA GLU A 238 5.53 -3.04 10.05
C GLU A 238 5.16 -2.31 8.75
N ILE A 239 3.88 -2.29 8.39
CA ILE A 239 3.44 -1.65 7.15
C ILE A 239 3.69 -0.14 7.19
N PHE A 240 3.51 0.50 8.34
CA PHE A 240 3.84 1.91 8.54
C PHE A 240 5.34 2.18 8.35
N LEU A 241 6.20 1.33 8.92
CA LEU A 241 7.65 1.37 8.75
C LEU A 241 8.03 1.25 7.27
N PHE A 242 7.57 0.20 6.57
CA PHE A 242 7.91 -0.01 5.16
C PHE A 242 7.42 1.11 4.22
N LEU A 243 6.31 1.78 4.55
CA LEU A 243 5.80 2.93 3.79
C LEU A 243 6.50 4.25 4.14
N SER A 244 6.97 4.42 5.39
CA SER A 244 7.46 5.71 5.90
C SER A 244 8.98 5.79 6.06
N ILE A 245 9.70 4.67 5.98
CA ILE A 245 11.15 4.64 6.21
C ILE A 245 11.89 5.42 5.09
N PRO A 246 12.81 6.34 5.45
CA PRO A 246 13.58 7.10 4.47
C PRO A 246 14.67 6.26 3.80
N PRO A 247 15.20 6.70 2.65
CA PRO A 247 14.73 7.83 1.84
C PRO A 247 13.39 7.51 1.15
N GLY A 248 12.61 8.55 0.82
CA GLY A 248 11.48 8.41 -0.09
C GLY A 248 11.93 8.15 -1.53
N LEU A 249 11.06 7.58 -2.37
CA LEU A 249 11.41 7.16 -3.73
C LEU A 249 11.86 8.35 -4.59
N VAL A 250 11.19 9.50 -4.44
CA VAL A 250 11.52 10.74 -5.14
C VAL A 250 12.89 11.24 -4.72
N ARG A 251 13.11 11.44 -3.42
CA ARG A 251 14.42 11.86 -2.88
C ARG A 251 15.55 10.92 -3.31
N TRP A 252 15.34 9.60 -3.25
CA TRP A 252 16.35 8.62 -3.67
C TRP A 252 16.64 8.67 -5.17
N ARG A 253 15.63 8.88 -6.03
CA ARG A 253 15.83 9.05 -7.48
C ARG A 253 16.56 10.34 -7.83
N LEU A 254 16.45 11.39 -7.01
CA LEU A 254 17.11 12.67 -7.25
C LEU A 254 18.52 12.76 -6.64
N THR A 255 18.77 12.12 -5.49
CA THR A 255 20.04 12.24 -4.74
C THR A 255 20.79 10.92 -4.52
N GLY A 256 20.33 9.83 -5.14
CA GLY A 256 20.94 8.51 -4.99
C GLY A 256 22.13 8.32 -5.93
N ASN A 257 23.18 7.67 -5.43
CA ASN A 257 24.37 7.34 -6.22
C ASN A 257 24.11 6.13 -7.15
N HIS A 258 23.23 6.26 -8.14
CA HIS A 258 22.86 5.20 -9.09
C HIS A 258 23.17 5.55 -10.54
N ARG A 259 23.22 4.53 -11.40
CA ARG A 259 23.22 4.69 -12.85
C ARG A 259 21.81 4.51 -13.39
N ILE A 260 21.40 5.37 -14.31
CA ILE A 260 20.16 5.23 -15.06
C ILE A 260 20.35 4.14 -16.12
N VAL A 261 19.40 3.23 -16.25
CA VAL A 261 19.43 2.14 -17.24
C VAL A 261 18.27 2.30 -18.22
N ALA A 262 18.51 1.98 -19.49
CA ALA A 262 17.48 1.89 -20.50
C ALA A 262 16.33 0.97 -20.02
N GLY A 263 15.08 1.38 -20.24
CA GLY A 263 13.94 0.50 -20.00
C GLY A 263 13.93 -0.65 -20.99
N ALA A 264 13.30 -1.77 -20.62
CA ALA A 264 13.06 -2.87 -21.56
C ALA A 264 12.29 -2.42 -22.81
N SER A 265 11.46 -1.36 -22.69
CA SER A 265 10.73 -0.72 -23.78
C SER A 265 11.61 0.03 -24.79
N SER A 266 12.79 0.54 -24.40
CA SER A 266 13.69 1.27 -25.31
C SER A 266 14.57 0.34 -26.15
N ALA A 267 14.97 -0.82 -25.61
CA ALA A 267 15.83 -1.77 -26.32
C ALA A 267 15.18 -2.37 -27.58
N GLY A 268 13.85 -2.48 -27.59
CA GLY A 268 13.10 -2.98 -28.77
C GLY A 268 13.03 -2.01 -29.93
N THR A 269 13.23 -0.70 -29.70
CA THR A 269 13.11 0.33 -30.75
C THR A 269 14.42 0.50 -31.53
N GLU A 270 15.58 0.38 -30.87
CA GLU A 270 16.89 0.46 -31.55
C GLU A 270 17.09 -0.68 -32.55
N LEU A 271 16.64 -1.90 -32.23
CA LEU A 271 16.70 -3.08 -33.10
C LEU A 271 15.84 -2.97 -34.38
N GLN A 272 14.95 -1.97 -34.47
CA GLN A 272 14.15 -1.70 -35.68
C GLN A 272 14.71 -0.55 -36.53
N GLN A 273 15.81 0.11 -36.11
CA GLN A 273 16.39 1.27 -36.80
C GLN A 273 17.73 0.98 -37.49
N THR A 274 18.25 -0.25 -37.42
CA THR A 274 19.38 -0.69 -38.25
C THR A 274 18.87 -1.12 -39.64
N PRO A 275 19.26 -0.43 -40.73
CA PRO A 275 18.88 -0.79 -42.10
C PRO A 275 19.64 -2.00 -42.65
#